data_AF-A0A9E7SE79-F1
#
_entry.id   AF-A0A9E7SE79-F1
#
_cell.length_a   1.000
_cell.length_b   1.000
_cell.length_c   1.000
_cell.angle_alpha   90.00
_cell.angle_beta   90.00
_cell.angle_gamma   90.00
#
_symmetry.space_group_name_H-M   'P 1'
#
loop_
_entity.id
_entity.type
_entity.pdbx_description
1 polymer ?
#
loop_
_entity_poly.entity_id
_entity_poly.type
_entity_poly.pdbx_seq_one_letter_code
_entity_poly.pdbx_strand_id
1 'polypeptide(L)'
;MKKEELAVLVFKDAQKALNNKQLEIAKEKFSTVMELAEGSHPWLYFEACFGLVETYIEEENYKNAINNAFKAILYAPNQEMYFLGLERLKSIFIIIKKNNKISSLSSNFETVTEKKNEELYDFSRAINAIARGNHREAQSIINSLKTNELKNIIRLLLE
;
A
#
# COMPACT_ATOMS: atom_id res chain seq x y z
N MET A 1 -4.18 17.25 25.83
CA MET A 1 -3.26 16.50 24.94
C MET A 1 -3.46 17.02 23.53
N LYS A 2 -2.39 17.40 22.83
CA LYS A 2 -2.47 17.86 21.44
C LYS A 2 -2.85 16.67 20.53
N LYS A 3 -3.52 16.93 19.41
CA LYS A 3 -3.94 15.90 18.44
C LYS A 3 -2.76 15.01 18.00
N GLU A 4 -1.59 15.61 17.82
CA GLU A 4 -0.32 14.94 17.50
C GLU A 4 0.13 13.96 18.60
N GLU A 5 0.17 14.41 19.85
CA GLU A 5 0.57 13.59 21.00
C GLU A 5 -0.33 12.37 21.14
N LEU A 6 -1.64 12.55 20.93
CA LEU A 6 -2.61 11.47 20.90
C LEU A 6 -2.30 10.49 19.76
N ALA A 7 -2.07 10.99 18.54
CA ALA A 7 -1.77 10.16 17.38
C ALA A 7 -0.51 9.31 17.60
N VAL A 8 0.55 9.89 18.17
CA VAL A 8 1.79 9.18 18.50
C VAL A 8 1.56 8.12 19.59
N LEU A 9 0.75 8.43 20.61
CA LEU A 9 0.42 7.46 21.66
C LEU A 9 -0.36 6.26 21.09
N VAL A 10 -1.41 6.53 20.29
CA VAL A 10 -2.22 5.49 19.66
C VAL A 10 -1.37 4.67 18.69
N PHE A 11 -0.44 5.29 17.97
CA PHE A 11 0.48 4.58 17.07
C PHE A 11 1.38 3.60 17.81
N LYS A 12 1.98 4.02 18.94
CA LYS A 12 2.77 3.11 19.79
C LYS A 12 1.93 1.93 20.29
N ASP A 13 0.67 2.17 20.67
CA ASP A 13 -0.22 1.11 21.12
C ASP A 13 -0.68 0.20 19.96
N ALA A 14 -0.83 0.73 18.75
CA ALA A 14 -1.09 -0.05 17.55
C ALA A 14 0.08 -1.01 17.25
N GLN A 15 1.31 -0.52 17.33
CA GLN A 15 2.52 -1.34 17.15
C GLN A 15 2.63 -2.44 18.22
N LYS A 16 2.33 -2.13 19.49
CA LYS A 16 2.29 -3.16 20.55
C LYS A 16 1.23 -4.22 20.28
N ALA A 17 0.02 -3.81 19.87
CA ALA A 17 -1.05 -4.74 19.52
C ALA A 17 -0.64 -5.66 18.36
N LEU A 18 -0.01 -5.10 17.32
CA LEU A 18 0.51 -5.87 16.19
C LEU A 18 1.58 -6.87 16.62
N ASN A 19 2.55 -6.44 17.43
CA ASN A 19 3.60 -7.32 17.97
C ASN A 19 3.02 -8.46 18.82
N ASN A 20 1.93 -8.20 19.54
CA ASN A 20 1.19 -9.19 20.31
C ASN A 20 0.18 -10.01 19.48
N LYS A 21 0.19 -9.88 18.14
CA LYS A 21 -0.73 -10.54 17.19
C LYS A 21 -2.22 -10.26 17.47
N GLN A 22 -2.53 -9.14 18.10
CA GLN A 22 -3.89 -8.65 18.30
C GLN A 22 -4.35 -7.86 17.06
N LEU A 23 -4.55 -8.56 15.94
CA LEU A 23 -4.68 -7.93 14.61
C LEU A 23 -5.86 -6.96 14.51
N GLU A 24 -7.03 -7.31 15.04
CA GLU A 24 -8.20 -6.41 15.04
C GLU A 24 -7.95 -5.12 15.82
N ILE A 25 -7.32 -5.22 17.01
CA ILE A 25 -6.98 -4.07 17.84
C ILE A 25 -5.93 -3.21 17.13
N ALA A 26 -4.94 -3.83 16.50
CA ALA A 26 -3.94 -3.11 15.71
C ALA A 26 -4.58 -2.36 14.54
N LYS A 27 -5.50 -3.00 13.80
CA LYS A 27 -6.23 -2.39 12.67
C LYS A 27 -7.05 -1.19 13.10
N GLU A 28 -7.83 -1.32 14.18
CA GLU A 28 -8.61 -0.22 14.73
C GLU A 28 -7.71 0.96 15.08
N LYS A 29 -6.62 0.70 15.83
CA LYS A 29 -5.71 1.75 16.28
C LYS A 29 -4.95 2.40 15.12
N PHE A 30 -4.45 1.65 14.14
CA PHE A 30 -3.81 2.26 12.97
C PHE A 30 -4.79 3.10 12.16
N SER A 31 -6.05 2.67 12.03
CA SER A 31 -7.10 3.47 11.38
C SER A 31 -7.35 4.78 12.15
N THR A 32 -7.42 4.75 13.48
CA THR A 32 -7.50 5.95 14.32
C THR A 32 -6.29 6.87 14.12
N VAL A 33 -5.08 6.32 14.00
CA VAL A 33 -3.88 7.13 13.72
C VAL A 33 -3.99 7.82 12.37
N MET A 34 -4.47 7.13 11.34
CA MET A 34 -4.68 7.73 10.02
C MET A 34 -5.65 8.92 10.09
N GLU A 35 -6.80 8.77 10.76
CA GLU A 35 -7.77 9.87 10.95
C GLU A 35 -7.19 11.06 11.73
N LEU A 36 -6.38 10.78 12.75
CA LEU A 36 -5.74 11.84 13.54
C LEU A 36 -4.64 12.57 12.76
N ALA A 37 -3.90 11.85 11.92
CA ALA A 37 -2.74 12.33 11.19
C ALA A 37 -3.07 12.94 9.82
N GLU A 38 -4.25 12.67 9.26
CA GLU A 38 -4.65 13.14 7.94
C GLU A 38 -4.53 14.66 7.82
N GLY A 39 -3.79 15.11 6.79
CA GLY A 39 -3.55 16.53 6.49
C GLY A 39 -2.56 17.26 7.41
N SER A 40 -2.26 16.76 8.61
CA SER A 40 -1.43 17.46 9.59
C SER A 40 -0.11 16.75 9.95
N HIS A 41 -0.06 15.42 9.90
CA HIS A 41 1.14 14.63 10.20
C HIS A 41 1.36 13.54 9.13
N PRO A 42 1.72 13.90 7.88
CA PRO A 42 1.75 12.95 6.77
C PRO A 42 2.71 11.77 6.97
N TRP A 43 3.81 11.98 7.71
CA TRP A 43 4.73 10.88 8.05
C TRP A 43 4.06 9.82 8.94
N LEU A 44 3.26 10.25 9.91
CA LEU A 44 2.54 9.34 10.80
C LEU A 44 1.39 8.64 10.05
N TYR A 45 0.72 9.34 9.13
CA TYR A 45 -0.27 8.74 8.24
C TYR A 45 0.36 7.64 7.36
N PHE A 46 1.54 7.92 6.79
CA PHE A 46 2.30 6.96 5.97
C PHE A 46 2.63 5.69 6.76
N GLU A 47 3.18 5.83 7.96
CA GLU A 47 3.53 4.67 8.79
C GLU A 47 2.29 3.90 9.28
N ALA A 48 1.19 4.59 9.59
CA ALA A 48 -0.06 3.92 9.95
C ALA A 48 -0.67 3.12 8.79
N CYS A 49 -0.57 3.63 7.55
CA CYS A 49 -0.94 2.87 6.36
C CYS A 49 -0.14 1.57 6.23
N PHE A 50 1.18 1.60 6.45
CA PHE A 50 2.00 0.40 6.42
C PHE A 50 1.79 -0.52 7.63
N GLY A 51 1.42 0.03 8.80
CA GLY A 51 0.95 -0.78 9.92
C GLY A 51 -0.30 -1.59 9.57
N LEU A 52 -1.26 -1.00 8.84
CA LEU A 52 -2.41 -1.74 8.28
C LEU A 52 -1.99 -2.75 7.20
N VAL A 53 -0.98 -2.44 6.39
CA VAL A 53 -0.45 -3.42 5.43
C VAL A 53 0.00 -4.69 6.16
N GLU A 54 0.77 -4.55 7.24
CA GLU A 54 1.27 -5.68 8.01
C GLU A 54 0.14 -6.52 8.60
N THR A 55 -0.88 -5.89 9.19
CA THR A 55 -2.05 -6.62 9.71
C THR A 55 -2.79 -7.39 8.60
N TYR A 56 -3.01 -6.76 7.44
CA TYR A 56 -3.71 -7.42 6.33
C TYR A 56 -2.88 -8.54 5.67
N ILE A 57 -1.55 -8.44 5.64
CA ILE A 57 -0.69 -9.51 5.11
C ILE A 57 -0.79 -10.75 6.00
N GLU A 58 -0.81 -10.58 7.33
CA GLU A 58 -0.98 -11.68 8.30
C GLU A 58 -2.33 -12.39 8.13
N GLU A 59 -3.37 -11.67 7.67
CA GLU A 59 -4.70 -12.22 7.37
C GLU A 59 -4.84 -12.77 5.94
N GLU A 60 -3.76 -12.79 5.16
CA GLU A 60 -3.77 -13.05 3.70
C GLU A 60 -4.74 -12.14 2.90
N ASN A 61 -5.11 -10.98 3.46
CA ASN A 61 -5.97 -10.00 2.83
C ASN A 61 -5.15 -9.02 1.95
N TYR A 62 -4.55 -9.57 0.89
CA TYR A 62 -3.63 -8.82 0.04
C TYR A 62 -4.26 -7.63 -0.67
N LYS A 63 -5.56 -7.69 -0.99
CA LYS A 63 -6.27 -6.56 -1.59
C LYS A 63 -6.23 -5.33 -0.68
N ASN A 64 -6.58 -5.51 0.60
CA ASN A 64 -6.57 -4.41 1.56
C ASN A 64 -5.16 -3.96 1.91
N ALA A 65 -4.19 -4.88 1.92
CA ALA A 65 -2.78 -4.51 2.04
C ALA A 65 -2.36 -3.58 0.90
N ILE A 66 -2.57 -3.95 -0.37
CA ILE A 66 -2.19 -3.12 -1.51
C ILE A 66 -2.95 -1.79 -1.53
N ASN A 67 -4.23 -1.77 -1.18
CA ASN A 67 -4.99 -0.52 -1.05
C ASN A 67 -4.34 0.45 -0.05
N ASN A 68 -3.91 -0.02 1.13
CA ASN A 68 -3.27 0.84 2.12
C ASN A 68 -1.85 1.23 1.73
N ALA A 69 -1.09 0.35 1.06
CA ALA A 69 0.19 0.74 0.48
C ALA A 69 0.02 1.85 -0.56
N PHE A 70 -1.00 1.78 -1.42
CA PHE A 70 -1.33 2.87 -2.34
C PHE A 70 -1.72 4.16 -1.64
N LYS A 71 -2.47 4.10 -0.52
CA LYS A 71 -2.74 5.30 0.30
C LYS A 71 -1.44 5.93 0.78
N ALA A 72 -0.52 5.14 1.34
CA ALA A 72 0.75 5.65 1.85
C ALA A 72 1.55 6.36 0.75
N ILE A 73 1.67 5.74 -0.44
CA ILE A 73 2.42 6.29 -1.57
C ILE A 73 1.74 7.55 -2.12
N LEU A 74 0.42 7.53 -2.27
CA LEU A 74 -0.35 8.65 -2.81
C LEU A 74 -0.26 9.90 -1.93
N TYR A 75 -0.22 9.72 -0.61
CA TYR A 75 -0.14 10.79 0.38
C TYR A 75 1.26 10.95 0.99
N ALA A 76 2.29 10.44 0.31
CA ALA A 76 3.68 10.57 0.78
C ALA A 76 4.08 12.05 0.91
N PRO A 77 4.70 12.47 2.03
CA PRO A 77 5.02 13.89 2.26
C PRO A 77 6.07 14.47 1.30
N ASN A 78 6.91 13.62 0.73
CA ASN A 78 8.01 14.00 -0.13
C ASN A 78 8.44 12.82 -1.01
N GLN A 79 9.38 13.07 -1.92
CA GLN A 79 9.88 12.09 -2.88
C GLN A 79 10.61 10.91 -2.21
N GLU A 80 11.31 11.13 -1.11
CA GLU A 80 12.00 10.07 -0.37
C GLU A 80 10.99 9.06 0.20
N MET A 81 9.93 9.55 0.85
CA MET A 81 8.87 8.71 1.37
C MET A 81 8.06 8.04 0.26
N TYR A 82 7.88 8.70 -0.90
CA TYR A 82 7.26 8.08 -2.07
C TYR A 82 8.05 6.84 -2.52
N PHE A 83 9.37 6.96 -2.71
CA PHE A 83 10.22 5.83 -3.11
C PHE A 83 10.33 4.75 -2.04
N LEU A 84 10.42 5.13 -0.75
CA LEU A 84 10.33 4.17 0.35
C LEU A 84 9.01 3.37 0.28
N GLY A 85 7.91 4.05 -0.03
CA GLY A 85 6.60 3.42 -0.23
C GLY A 85 6.62 2.41 -1.39
N LEU A 86 7.28 2.74 -2.51
CA LEU A 86 7.45 1.82 -3.64
C LEU A 86 8.30 0.59 -3.29
N GLU A 87 9.38 0.76 -2.54
CA GLU A 87 10.22 -0.36 -2.09
C GLU A 87 9.48 -1.28 -1.11
N ARG A 88 8.71 -0.70 -0.17
CA ARG A 88 7.82 -1.50 0.69
C ARG A 88 6.75 -2.21 -0.14
N LEU A 89 6.11 -1.53 -1.09
CA LEU A 89 5.11 -2.12 -1.99
C LEU A 89 5.67 -3.29 -2.82
N LYS A 90 6.88 -3.14 -3.36
CA LYS A 90 7.60 -4.24 -4.03
C LYS A 90 7.76 -5.45 -3.13
N SER A 91 8.12 -5.23 -1.86
CA SER A 91 8.26 -6.30 -0.86
C SER A 91 6.93 -7.03 -0.61
N ILE A 92 5.82 -6.30 -0.56
CA ILE A 92 4.47 -6.88 -0.47
C ILE A 92 4.19 -7.77 -1.69
N PHE A 93 4.47 -7.29 -2.90
CA PHE A 93 4.25 -8.07 -4.12
C PHE A 93 5.10 -9.34 -4.17
N ILE A 94 6.33 -9.32 -3.66
CA ILE A 94 7.16 -10.52 -3.51
C ILE A 94 6.47 -11.54 -2.59
N ILE A 95 5.88 -11.12 -1.48
CA ILE A 95 5.13 -12.00 -0.57
C ILE A 95 3.92 -12.61 -1.30
N ILE A 96 3.13 -11.77 -1.97
CA ILE A 96 1.92 -12.20 -2.71
C ILE A 96 2.27 -13.22 -3.80
N LYS A 97 3.35 -12.96 -4.57
CA LYS A 97 3.83 -13.85 -5.61
C LYS A 97 4.31 -15.18 -5.03
N LYS A 98 5.11 -15.16 -3.96
CA LYS A 98 5.59 -16.38 -3.28
C LYS A 98 4.44 -17.26 -2.76
N ASN A 99 3.33 -16.65 -2.35
CA ASN A 99 2.16 -17.37 -1.89
C ASN A 99 1.20 -17.79 -3.01
N ASN A 100 1.51 -17.51 -4.29
CA ASN A 100 0.66 -17.76 -5.46
C ASN A 100 -0.72 -17.07 -5.38
N LYS A 101 -0.78 -15.85 -4.82
CA LYS A 101 -2.04 -15.14 -4.54
C LYS A 101 -2.26 -13.92 -5.44
N ILE A 102 -1.53 -13.79 -6.55
CA ILE A 102 -1.66 -12.63 -7.45
C ILE A 102 -3.11 -12.47 -7.97
N SER A 103 -3.82 -13.56 -8.23
CA SER A 103 -5.22 -13.53 -8.68
C SER A 103 -6.19 -12.91 -7.67
N SER A 104 -5.84 -12.84 -6.37
CA SER A 104 -6.64 -12.16 -5.36
C SER A 104 -6.68 -10.64 -5.54
N LEU A 105 -5.84 -10.10 -6.44
CA LEU A 105 -5.77 -8.69 -6.81
C LEU A 105 -6.58 -8.34 -8.07
N SER A 106 -7.40 -9.26 -8.59
CA SER A 106 -8.12 -9.07 -9.87
C SER A 106 -9.22 -8.00 -9.84
N SER A 107 -9.54 -7.43 -8.68
CA SER A 107 -10.51 -6.35 -8.53
C SER A 107 -9.84 -4.98 -8.44
N ASN A 108 -10.50 -3.95 -8.95
CA ASN A 108 -9.98 -2.58 -8.92
C ASN A 108 -9.63 -2.12 -7.49
N PHE A 109 -8.54 -1.36 -7.37
CA PHE A 109 -8.11 -0.71 -6.14
C PHE A 109 -8.85 0.63 -6.00
N GLU A 110 -9.65 0.77 -4.96
CA GLU A 110 -10.55 1.93 -4.76
C GLU A 110 -9.83 3.25 -4.49
N THR A 111 -8.57 3.16 -4.07
CA THR A 111 -7.82 4.32 -3.53
C THR A 111 -7.27 5.23 -4.63
N VAL A 112 -6.89 4.65 -5.76
CA VAL A 112 -6.15 5.36 -6.81
C VAL A 112 -7.09 5.67 -7.97
N THR A 113 -7.34 6.95 -8.20
CA THR A 113 -8.07 7.43 -9.36
C THR A 113 -7.14 8.23 -10.26
N GLU A 114 -7.38 8.18 -11.57
CA GLU A 114 -6.59 8.90 -12.60
C GLU A 114 -6.39 10.37 -12.24
N LYS A 115 -7.43 11.04 -11.73
CA LYS A 115 -7.40 12.45 -11.33
C LYS A 115 -6.43 12.76 -10.18
N LYS A 116 -6.15 11.80 -9.30
CA LYS A 116 -5.27 12.02 -8.14
C LYS A 116 -3.81 11.78 -8.50
N ASN A 117 -3.53 10.71 -9.24
CA ASN A 117 -2.20 10.37 -9.71
C ASN A 117 -2.32 9.40 -10.90
N GLU A 118 -2.14 9.96 -12.10
CA GLU A 118 -2.26 9.23 -13.37
C GLU A 118 -1.32 8.03 -13.43
N GLU A 119 -0.07 8.20 -12.99
CA GLU A 119 0.93 7.14 -13.08
C GLU A 119 0.64 5.98 -12.10
N LEU A 120 0.26 6.27 -10.86
CA LEU A 120 -0.17 5.23 -9.92
C LEU A 120 -1.46 4.56 -10.40
N TYR A 121 -2.35 5.29 -11.06
CA TYR A 121 -3.58 4.74 -11.63
C TYR A 121 -3.25 3.73 -12.72
N ASP A 122 -2.41 4.10 -13.69
CA ASP A 122 -1.92 3.20 -14.73
C ASP A 122 -1.21 1.99 -14.13
N PHE A 123 -0.32 2.21 -13.17
CA PHE A 123 0.34 1.12 -12.46
C PHE A 123 -0.69 0.17 -11.80
N SER A 124 -1.71 0.70 -11.12
CA SER A 124 -2.76 -0.11 -10.51
C SER A 124 -3.54 -0.95 -11.54
N ARG A 125 -3.77 -0.40 -12.74
CA ARG A 125 -4.38 -1.12 -13.86
C ARG A 125 -3.49 -2.25 -14.38
N ALA A 126 -2.18 -2.03 -14.46
CA ALA A 126 -1.26 -3.08 -14.84
C ALA A 126 -1.30 -4.25 -13.85
N ILE A 127 -1.34 -3.97 -12.54
CA ILE A 127 -1.49 -5.01 -11.50
C ILE A 127 -2.80 -5.80 -11.71
N ASN A 128 -3.92 -5.12 -11.94
CA ASN A 128 -5.21 -5.78 -12.19
C ASN A 128 -5.16 -6.65 -13.47
N ALA A 129 -4.51 -6.18 -14.52
CA ALA A 129 -4.34 -6.92 -15.76
C ALA A 129 -3.54 -8.21 -15.52
N ILE A 130 -2.43 -8.14 -14.79
CA ILE A 130 -1.64 -9.33 -14.39
C ILE A 130 -2.49 -10.29 -13.56
N ALA A 131 -3.21 -9.78 -12.56
CA ALA A 131 -4.06 -10.60 -11.70
C ALA A 131 -5.21 -11.31 -12.44
N ARG A 132 -5.61 -10.80 -13.61
CA ARG A 132 -6.58 -11.43 -14.52
C ARG A 132 -5.93 -12.30 -15.60
N GLY A 133 -4.61 -12.44 -15.61
CA GLY A 133 -3.85 -13.17 -16.64
C GLY A 133 -3.69 -12.40 -17.96
N ASN A 134 -4.03 -11.11 -18.02
CA ASN A 134 -3.88 -10.27 -19.20
C ASN A 134 -2.48 -9.64 -19.28
N HIS A 135 -1.46 -10.47 -19.49
CA HIS A 135 -0.06 -10.01 -19.50
C HIS A 135 0.25 -9.04 -20.66
N ARG A 136 -0.48 -9.13 -21.78
CA ARG A 136 -0.31 -8.21 -22.92
C ARG A 136 -0.73 -6.78 -22.58
N GLU A 137 -1.87 -6.61 -21.90
CA GLU A 137 -2.29 -5.29 -21.43
C GLU A 137 -1.30 -4.73 -20.40
N ALA A 138 -0.87 -5.56 -19.44
CA ALA A 138 0.13 -5.14 -18.46
C ALA A 138 1.43 -4.65 -19.13
N GLN A 139 1.93 -5.40 -20.13
CA GLN A 139 3.14 -5.03 -20.88
C GLN A 139 2.97 -3.72 -21.65
N SER A 140 1.79 -3.45 -22.21
CA SER A 140 1.48 -2.19 -22.87
C SER A 140 1.54 -1.01 -21.89
N ILE A 141 1.01 -1.18 -20.68
CA ILE A 141 1.00 -0.14 -19.64
C ILE A 141 2.42 0.13 -19.11
N ILE A 142 3.28 -0.88 -18.97
CA ILE A 142 4.68 -0.69 -18.54
C ILE A 142 5.40 0.38 -19.37
N ASN A 143 5.11 0.44 -20.67
CA ASN A 143 5.73 1.39 -21.59
C ASN A 143 5.25 2.84 -21.38
N SER A 144 4.06 3.06 -20.82
CA SER A 144 3.54 4.39 -20.50
C SER A 144 4.03 4.93 -19.15
N LEU A 145 4.45 4.05 -18.23
CA LEU A 145 5.01 4.47 -16.95
C LEU A 145 6.31 5.27 -17.15
N LYS A 146 6.56 6.24 -16.28
CA LYS A 146 7.75 7.10 -16.27
C LYS A 146 8.76 6.61 -15.23
N THR A 147 8.29 6.22 -14.06
CA THR A 147 9.03 5.78 -12.89
C THR A 147 9.56 4.36 -13.06
N ASN A 148 10.87 4.17 -12.90
CA ASN A 148 11.53 2.88 -13.12
C ASN A 148 11.17 1.85 -12.05
N GLU A 149 10.94 2.29 -10.81
CA GLU A 149 10.57 1.48 -9.67
C GLU A 149 9.22 0.78 -9.92
N LEU A 150 8.22 1.52 -10.44
CA LEU A 150 6.92 0.96 -10.83
C LEU A 150 7.06 -0.07 -11.96
N LYS A 151 7.86 0.24 -12.99
CA LYS A 151 8.14 -0.71 -14.08
C LYS A 151 8.78 -1.99 -13.54
N ASN A 152 9.74 -1.86 -12.62
CA ASN A 152 10.44 -2.99 -12.04
C ASN A 152 9.51 -3.88 -11.21
N ILE A 153 8.55 -3.30 -10.48
CA ILE A 153 7.54 -4.08 -9.77
C ILE A 153 6.68 -4.89 -10.75
N ILE A 154 6.24 -4.30 -11.86
CA ILE A 154 5.45 -5.04 -12.85
C ILE A 154 6.27 -6.16 -13.49
N ARG A 155 7.52 -5.90 -13.88
CA ARG A 155 8.41 -6.94 -14.45
C ARG A 155 8.58 -8.11 -13.48
N LEU A 156 8.81 -7.82 -12.20
CA LEU A 156 8.90 -8.82 -11.15
C LEU A 156 7.63 -9.69 -11.04
N LEU A 157 6.46 -9.16 -11.36
CA LEU A 157 5.21 -9.91 -11.34
C LEU A 157 4.94 -10.72 -12.62
N LEU A 158 5.61 -10.39 -13.73
CA LEU A 158 5.47 -11.08 -15.01
C LEU A 158 6.49 -12.22 -15.20
N GLU A 159 7.64 -12.14 -14.53
CA GLU A 159 8.64 -13.23 -14.44
C GLU A 159 8.10 -14.45 -13.68
#